data_AF-A0A845A514-F1
#
_entry.id   AF-A0A845A514-F1
#
_cell.length_a   1.000
_cell.length_b   1.000
_cell.length_c   1.000
_cell.angle_alpha   90.00
_cell.angle_beta   90.00
_cell.angle_gamma   90.00
#
_symmetry.space_group_name_H-M   'P 1'
#
loop_
_entity.id
_entity.type
_entity.pdbx_description
1 polymer ?
#
loop_
_entity_poly.entity_id
_entity_poly.type
_entity_poly.pdbx_seq_one_letter_code
_entity_poly.pdbx_strand_id
1 'polypeptide(L)'
;MAGHYTETTDWQGAGWAFAVWTAHFTALWGASSAFPGDPAARWIALAATVVALAALIWLWRLRAARRARGAGRHVTPLAIGMAGVAVLFGALPALVG
;
A
#
# COMPACT_ATOMS: atom_id res chain seq x y z
N MET A 1 35.61 20.34 8.97
CA MET A 1 35.32 19.11 8.20
C MET A 1 33.82 18.86 8.32
N ALA A 2 33.06 18.96 7.22
CA ALA A 2 31.63 18.63 7.26
C ALA A 2 31.50 17.10 7.22
N GLY A 3 30.91 16.52 8.26
CA GLY A 3 30.64 15.08 8.29
C GLY A 3 29.57 14.71 7.27
N HIS A 4 29.85 13.73 6.40
CA HIS A 4 28.83 13.17 5.53
C HIS A 4 27.86 12.31 6.35
N TYR A 5 26.62 12.78 6.51
CA TYR A 5 25.52 11.99 7.06
C TYR A 5 24.93 11.14 5.95
N THR A 6 25.02 9.81 6.09
CA THR A 6 24.34 8.85 5.21
C THR A 6 23.15 8.25 5.94
N GLU A 7 21.94 8.59 5.53
CA GLU A 7 20.71 8.01 6.07
C GLU A 7 20.57 6.57 5.57
N THR A 8 20.56 5.61 6.50
CA THR A 8 20.54 4.17 6.19
C THR A 8 19.14 3.55 6.23
N THR A 9 18.12 4.34 6.59
CA THR A 9 16.74 3.88 6.74
C THR A 9 16.01 3.86 5.39
N ASP A 10 15.33 2.76 5.08
CA ASP A 10 14.57 2.62 3.82
C ASP A 10 13.21 3.37 3.84
N TRP A 11 13.28 4.70 3.80
CA TRP A 11 12.13 5.59 3.69
C TRP A 11 11.41 5.47 2.34
N GLN A 12 12.14 5.14 1.27
CA GLN A 12 11.55 4.99 -0.05
C GLN A 12 10.57 3.82 -0.08
N GLY A 13 10.90 2.70 0.58
CA GLY A 13 9.99 1.56 0.69
C GLY A 13 8.71 1.88 1.43
N ALA A 14 8.80 2.67 2.50
CA ALA A 14 7.63 3.16 3.22
C ALA A 14 6.77 4.09 2.35
N GLY A 15 7.40 5.02 1.63
CA GLY A 15 6.70 5.90 0.69
C GLY A 15 5.91 5.13 -0.37
N TRP A 16 6.49 4.09 -0.95
CA TRP A 16 5.77 3.23 -1.92
C TRP A 16 4.60 2.47 -1.30
N ALA A 17 4.72 1.97 -0.07
CA ALA A 17 3.63 1.29 0.61
C ALA A 17 2.42 2.23 0.83
N PHE A 18 2.69 3.46 1.29
CA PHE A 18 1.64 4.46 1.45
C PHE A 18 1.07 4.93 0.11
N ALA A 19 1.87 5.05 -0.94
CA ALA A 19 1.36 5.38 -2.27
C ALA A 19 0.37 4.34 -2.81
N VAL A 20 0.63 3.04 -2.59
CA VAL A 20 -0.31 1.96 -2.95
C VAL A 20 -1.62 2.10 -2.17
N TRP A 21 -1.55 2.35 -0.86
CA TRP A 21 -2.74 2.60 -0.05
C TRP A 21 -3.52 3.83 -0.53
N THR A 22 -2.84 4.95 -0.81
CA THR A 22 -3.50 6.17 -1.29
C THR A 22 -4.22 5.92 -2.62
N ALA A 23 -3.57 5.24 -3.57
CA ALA A 23 -4.20 4.90 -4.85
C ALA A 23 -5.44 4.01 -4.68
N HIS A 24 -5.37 3.03 -3.78
CA HIS A 24 -6.51 2.17 -3.43
C HIS A 24 -7.67 2.97 -2.82
N PHE A 25 -7.37 3.82 -1.84
CA PHE A 25 -8.36 4.69 -1.21
C PHE A 25 -9.04 5.63 -2.23
N THR A 26 -8.25 6.26 -3.11
CA THR A 26 -8.79 7.13 -4.16
C THR A 26 -9.68 6.36 -5.13
N ALA A 27 -9.33 5.12 -5.47
CA ALA A 27 -10.16 4.27 -6.32
C ALA A 27 -11.50 3.91 -5.66
N LEU A 28 -11.49 3.53 -4.38
CA LEU A 28 -12.69 3.28 -3.59
C LEU A 28 -13.60 4.51 -3.52
N TRP A 29 -13.01 5.66 -3.17
CA TRP A 29 -13.74 6.93 -3.06
C TRP A 29 -14.29 7.40 -4.41
N GLY A 30 -13.51 7.25 -5.48
CA GLY A 30 -13.96 7.57 -6.84
C GLY A 30 -15.09 6.67 -7.29
N ALA A 31 -15.01 5.36 -7.01
CA ALA A 31 -16.06 4.41 -7.35
C ALA A 31 -17.37 4.69 -6.59
N SER A 32 -17.29 4.98 -5.29
CA SER A 32 -18.47 5.31 -4.49
C SER A 32 -19.11 6.63 -4.91
N SER A 33 -18.30 7.61 -5.33
CA SER A 33 -18.78 8.90 -5.81
C SER A 33 -19.41 8.81 -7.20
N ALA A 34 -18.87 7.96 -8.09
CA ALA A 34 -19.37 7.81 -9.45
C ALA A 34 -20.62 6.91 -9.54
N PHE A 35 -20.72 5.89 -8.68
CA PHE A 35 -21.79 4.88 -8.72
C PHE A 35 -22.47 4.70 -7.35
N PRO A 36 -23.20 5.72 -6.86
CA PRO A 36 -23.79 5.68 -5.53
C PRO A 36 -24.89 4.60 -5.43
N GLY A 37 -24.72 3.65 -4.52
CA GLY A 37 -25.68 2.57 -4.28
C GLY A 37 -25.71 1.46 -5.35
N ASP A 38 -24.86 1.57 -6.38
CA ASP A 38 -24.78 0.57 -7.45
C ASP A 38 -23.88 -0.60 -7.02
N PRO A 39 -24.31 -1.87 -7.24
CA PRO A 39 -23.44 -3.04 -7.09
C PRO A 39 -22.10 -2.94 -7.85
N ALA A 40 -22.04 -2.19 -8.95
CA ALA A 40 -20.81 -1.95 -9.71
C ALA A 40 -19.68 -1.35 -8.85
N ALA A 41 -20.00 -0.44 -7.91
CA ALA A 41 -19.01 0.15 -7.01
C ALA A 41 -18.33 -0.92 -6.14
N ARG A 42 -19.07 -1.96 -5.72
CA ARG A 42 -18.53 -3.07 -4.92
C ARG A 42 -17.54 -3.91 -5.72
N TRP A 43 -17.84 -4.20 -6.99
CA TRP A 43 -16.93 -4.94 -7.86
C TRP A 43 -15.64 -4.17 -8.15
N ILE A 44 -15.74 -2.86 -8.37
CA ILE A 44 -14.57 -1.99 -8.55
C ILE A 44 -13.72 -1.99 -7.28
N ALA A 45 -14.35 -1.85 -6.11
CA ALA A 45 -13.68 -1.90 -4.81
C ALA A 45 -12.96 -3.23 -4.56
N LEU A 46 -13.58 -4.36 -4.88
CA LEU A 46 -12.97 -5.70 -4.78
C LEU A 46 -11.75 -5.82 -5.70
N ALA A 47 -11.88 -5.43 -6.98
CA ALA A 47 -10.79 -5.48 -7.93
C ALA A 47 -9.61 -4.59 -7.49
N ALA A 48 -9.89 -3.35 -7.07
CA ALA A 48 -8.88 -2.43 -6.56
C ALA A 48 -8.16 -2.99 -5.33
N THR A 49 -8.89 -3.66 -4.43
CA THR A 49 -8.32 -4.29 -3.23
C THR A 49 -7.37 -5.41 -3.59
N VAL A 50 -7.75 -6.31 -4.52
CA VAL A 50 -6.88 -7.39 -4.99
C VAL A 50 -5.60 -6.83 -5.61
N VAL A 51 -5.72 -5.81 -6.46
CA VAL A 51 -4.57 -5.15 -7.09
C VAL A 51 -3.66 -4.50 -6.04
N ALA A 52 -4.23 -3.82 -5.04
CA ALA A 52 -3.46 -3.18 -3.97
C ALA A 52 -2.68 -4.20 -3.13
N LEU A 53 -3.32 -5.31 -2.73
CA LEU A 53 -2.66 -6.39 -1.99
C LEU A 53 -1.54 -7.03 -2.82
N ALA A 54 -1.79 -7.29 -4.11
CA ALA A 54 -0.77 -7.80 -5.02
C ALA A 54 0.42 -6.85 -5.14
N ALA A 55 0.17 -5.53 -5.23
CA ALA A 55 1.21 -4.51 -5.28
C ALA A 55 2.03 -4.44 -3.97
N LEU A 56 1.40 -4.57 -2.81
CA LEU A 56 2.09 -4.64 -1.51
C LEU A 56 2.96 -5.90 -1.37
N ILE A 57 2.46 -7.06 -1.79
CA ILE A 57 3.22 -8.32 -1.81
C ILE A 57 4.41 -8.20 -2.77
N TRP A 58 4.19 -7.63 -3.96
CA TRP A 58 5.24 -7.39 -4.94
C TRP A 58 6.31 -6.45 -4.39
N LEU A 59 5.91 -5.35 -3.76
CA LEU A 59 6.81 -4.41 -3.10
C LEU A 59 7.62 -5.10 -2.00
N TRP A 60 6.98 -5.93 -1.17
CA TRP A 60 7.67 -6.70 -0.13
C TRP A 60 8.74 -7.61 -0.73
N ARG A 61 8.44 -8.35 -1.80
CA ARG A 61 9.40 -9.24 -2.48
C ARG A 61 10.59 -8.47 -3.07
N LEU A 62 10.33 -7.37 -3.78
CA LEU A 62 11.39 -6.52 -4.36
C LEU A 62 12.31 -5.94 -3.28
N ARG A 63 11.75 -5.55 -2.14
CA ARG A 63 12.49 -4.94 -1.02
C ARG A 63 13.24 -5.99 -0.21
N ALA A 64 12.67 -7.18 -0.01
CA ALA A 64 13.34 -8.32 0.63
C ALA A 64 14.60 -8.73 -0.16
N ALA A 65 14.55 -8.76 -1.49
CA ALA A 65 15.71 -9.05 -2.33
C ALA A 65 16.83 -8.00 -2.24
N ARG A 66 16.48 -6.74 -1.92
CA ARG A 66 17.46 -5.66 -1.66
C ARG A 66 18.00 -5.71 -0.22
N ARG A 67 17.15 -6.11 0.74
CA ARG A 67 17.51 -6.30 2.15
C ARG A 67 18.59 -7.35 2.34
N ALA A 68 18.49 -8.48 1.62
CA ALA A 68 19.50 -9.54 1.62
C ALA A 68 20.91 -9.08 1.18
N ARG A 69 21.01 -7.92 0.52
CA ARG A 69 22.27 -7.34 0.03
C ARG A 69 22.89 -6.30 0.97
N GLY A 70 22.42 -6.18 2.21
CA GLY A 70 23.09 -5.40 3.26
C GLY A 70 22.54 -4.00 3.53
N ALA A 71 21.23 -3.76 3.34
CA ALA A 71 20.62 -2.46 3.68
C ALA A 71 20.29 -2.35 5.19
N GLY A 72 20.42 -1.15 5.76
CA GLY A 72 20.37 -0.81 7.20
C GLY A 72 19.01 -0.97 7.91
N ARG A 73 18.60 -0.02 8.76
CA ARG A 73 17.31 -0.13 9.49
C ARG A 73 16.11 -0.10 8.53
N HIS A 74 15.09 -0.92 8.78
CA HIS A 74 13.96 -1.07 7.85
C HIS A 74 12.62 -0.75 8.47
N VAL A 75 12.05 0.38 8.05
CA VAL A 75 10.67 0.78 8.35
C VAL A 75 9.66 0.27 7.31
N THR A 76 10.15 -0.17 6.14
CA THR A 76 9.33 -0.70 5.04
C THR A 76 8.37 -1.83 5.43
N PRO A 77 8.75 -2.89 6.16
CA PRO A 77 7.80 -3.95 6.50
C PRO A 77 6.67 -3.45 7.41
N LEU A 78 6.97 -2.52 8.33
CA LEU A 78 5.96 -1.88 9.17
C LEU A 78 4.99 -1.05 8.31
N ALA A 79 5.52 -0.24 7.39
CA ALA A 79 4.72 0.56 6.48
C ALA A 79 3.84 -0.31 5.56
N ILE A 80 4.36 -1.43 5.04
CA ILE A 80 3.59 -2.42 4.27
C ILE A 80 2.47 -3.02 5.14
N GLY A 81 2.77 -3.38 6.39
CA GLY A 81 1.77 -3.88 7.32
C GLY A 81 0.63 -2.89 7.58
N MET A 82 0.98 -1.63 7.89
CA MET A 82 0.01 -0.55 8.07
C MET A 82 -0.83 -0.31 6.83
N ALA A 83 -0.19 -0.20 5.66
CA ALA A 83 -0.88 -0.04 4.38
C ALA A 83 -1.82 -1.23 4.09
N GLY A 84 -1.38 -2.46 4.36
CA GLY A 84 -2.19 -3.66 4.20
C GLY A 84 -3.44 -3.66 5.08
N VAL A 85 -3.29 -3.33 6.37
CA VAL A 85 -4.44 -3.19 7.28
C VAL A 85 -5.41 -2.12 6.80
N ALA A 86 -4.89 -0.96 6.36
CA ALA A 86 -5.73 0.13 5.87
C ALA A 86 -6.47 -0.24 4.57
N VAL A 87 -5.82 -0.96 3.65
CA VAL A 87 -6.44 -1.51 2.43
C VAL A 87 -7.58 -2.48 2.77
N LEU A 88 -7.35 -3.41 3.71
CA LEU A 88 -8.37 -4.37 4.15
C LEU A 88 -9.55 -3.67 4.81
N PHE A 89 -9.30 -2.69 5.68
CA PHE A 89 -10.35 -1.93 6.35
C PHE A 89 -11.16 -1.09 5.37
N GLY A 90 -10.50 -0.46 4.38
CA GLY A 90 -11.16 0.29 3.31
C GLY A 90 -12.04 -0.59 2.40
N ALA A 91 -11.77 -1.89 2.33
CA ALA A 91 -12.57 -2.84 1.54
C ALA A 91 -13.81 -3.37 2.28
N LEU A 92 -13.95 -3.15 3.59
CA LEU A 92 -15.08 -3.66 4.38
C LEU A 92 -16.46 -3.25 3.82
N PRO A 93 -16.71 -2.00 3.38
CA PRO A 93 -18.00 -1.63 2.81
C PRO A 93 -18.35 -2.45 1.56
N ALA A 94 -17.34 -2.83 0.76
CA ALA A 94 -17.55 -3.65 -0.43
C ALA A 94 -17.88 -5.10 -0.10
N LEU A 95 -17.47 -5.59 1.08
CA LEU A 95 -17.69 -6.97 1.54
C LEU A 95 -19.01 -7.13 2.30
N VAL A 96 -19.38 -6.14 3.12
CA VAL A 96 -20.56 -6.22 4.00
C VAL A 96 -21.83 -5.74 3.29
N GLY A 97 -21.68 -4.83 2.33
CA GLY A 97 -22.80 -4.30 1.55
C GLY A 97 -23.38 -3.02 2.12
#